data_AF-A0A895AFK2-F1
#
_entry.id   AF-A0A895AFK2-F1
#
_cell.length_a   1.000
_cell.length_b   1.000
_cell.length_c   1.000
_cell.angle_alpha   90.00
_cell.angle_beta   90.00
_cell.angle_gamma   90.00
#
_symmetry.space_group_name_H-M   'P 1'
#
loop_
_entity.id
_entity.type
_entity.pdbx_description
1 polymer ?
#
loop_
_entity_poly.entity_id
_entity_poly.type
_entity_poly.pdbx_seq_one_letter_code
_entity_poly.pdbx_strand_id
1 'polypeptide(L)'
;MQAVLVGMVAFGLLDGNSKAVVNGTVTLLITLVPGALERNYGLPMDPWLVLWITAAAFLHSLGSSGLYVSIPWWDHVTHALSASLVAGAGYTVARAVDCHHDDITVPREIAFVYIFVVVLAFGVVWELLEFGLDELATATGLAMPLAQHGLADTMHDFMYNSLGALVVAVFGQAHLTGVAEVVAAWWRSRQ
;
A
#
# COMPACT_ATOMS: atom_id res chain seq x y z
N MET A 1 -2.48 14.72 -8.57
CA MET A 1 -2.47 14.13 -7.21
C MET A 1 -1.86 15.10 -6.20
N GLN A 2 -0.59 15.49 -6.32
CA GLN A 2 0.08 16.35 -5.33
C GLN A 2 -0.63 17.67 -5.03
N ALA A 3 -1.09 18.41 -6.05
CA ALA A 3 -1.83 19.66 -5.82
C ALA A 3 -3.13 19.45 -5.01
N VAL A 4 -3.83 18.33 -5.24
CA VAL A 4 -5.05 17.97 -4.49
C VAL A 4 -4.69 17.63 -3.04
N LEU A 5 -3.60 16.88 -2.81
CA LEU A 5 -3.12 16.55 -1.47
C LEU A 5 -2.70 17.80 -0.69
N VAL A 6 -2.00 18.75 -1.33
CA VAL A 6 -1.66 20.04 -0.72
C VAL A 6 -2.92 20.81 -0.35
N GLY A 7 -3.90 20.89 -1.25
CA GLY A 7 -5.19 21.52 -0.97
C GLY A 7 -5.94 20.84 0.19
N MET A 8 -5.94 19.51 0.23
CA MET A 8 -6.57 18.71 1.28
C MET A 8 -5.91 18.93 2.66
N VAL A 9 -4.57 18.94 2.71
CA VAL A 9 -3.82 19.23 3.95
C VAL A 9 -4.09 20.67 4.40
N ALA A 10 -4.04 21.64 3.49
CA ALA A 10 -4.31 23.04 3.82
C ALA A 10 -5.73 23.24 4.35
N PHE A 11 -6.73 22.63 3.69
CA PHE A 11 -8.12 22.67 4.15
C PHE A 11 -8.29 21.96 5.49
N GLY A 12 -7.68 20.78 5.67
CA GLY A 12 -7.72 20.04 6.93
C GLY A 12 -7.12 20.81 8.11
N LEU A 13 -6.07 21.60 7.88
CA LEU A 13 -5.51 22.50 8.90
C LEU A 13 -6.48 23.63 9.28
N LEU A 14 -7.25 24.15 8.32
CA LEU A 14 -8.25 25.20 8.57
C LEU A 14 -9.49 24.68 9.28
N ASP A 15 -9.93 23.46 8.94
CA ASP A 15 -11.13 22.81 9.46
C ASP A 15 -10.87 22.02 10.76
N GLY A 16 -9.60 21.89 11.18
CA GLY A 16 -9.21 21.09 12.35
C GLY A 16 -9.33 19.58 12.14
N ASN A 17 -9.40 19.12 10.88
CA ASN A 17 -9.52 17.72 10.52
C ASN A 17 -8.14 17.03 10.53
N SER A 18 -7.78 16.43 11.67
CA SER A 18 -6.48 15.75 11.85
C SER A 18 -6.27 14.58 10.89
N LYS A 19 -7.33 13.83 10.53
CA LYS A 19 -7.26 12.70 9.58
C LYS A 19 -6.78 13.17 8.22
N ALA A 20 -7.40 14.23 7.68
CA ALA A 20 -7.03 14.81 6.38
C ALA A 20 -5.59 15.34 6.37
N VAL A 21 -5.16 15.97 7.46
CA VAL A 21 -3.79 16.49 7.59
C VAL A 21 -2.78 15.35 7.63
N VAL A 22 -2.93 14.39 8.53
CA VAL A 22 -1.96 13.31 8.71
C VAL A 22 -1.89 12.43 7.46
N ASN A 23 -3.02 11.92 7.00
CA ASN A 23 -3.05 11.00 5.85
C ASN A 23 -2.65 11.73 4.56
N GLY A 24 -3.06 12.99 4.40
CA GLY A 24 -2.67 13.81 3.26
C GLY A 24 -1.18 14.10 3.22
N THR A 25 -0.56 14.44 4.35
CA THR A 25 0.88 14.66 4.44
C THR A 25 1.66 13.38 4.17
N VAL A 26 1.28 12.25 4.80
CA VAL A 26 1.93 10.95 4.57
C VAL A 26 1.84 10.57 3.09
N THR A 27 0.66 10.66 2.48
CA THR A 27 0.49 10.36 1.06
C THR A 27 1.29 11.30 0.17
N LEU A 28 1.35 12.60 0.48
CA LEU A 28 2.17 13.55 -0.26
C LEU A 28 3.64 13.13 -0.24
N LEU A 29 4.16 12.73 0.91
CA LEU A 29 5.53 12.21 1.04
C LEU A 29 5.73 10.94 0.21
N ILE A 30 4.78 9.99 0.25
CA ILE A 30 4.82 8.78 -0.59
C ILE A 30 4.94 9.14 -2.08
N THR A 31 4.20 10.16 -2.56
CA THR A 31 4.29 10.56 -3.97
C THR A 31 5.64 11.14 -4.38
N LEU A 32 6.47 11.56 -3.43
CA LEU A 32 7.81 12.10 -3.69
C LEU A 32 8.89 11.01 -3.68
N VAL A 33 8.61 9.83 -3.10
CA VAL A 33 9.59 8.74 -2.95
C VAL A 33 10.16 8.29 -4.30
N PRO A 34 9.36 7.99 -5.35
CA PRO A 34 9.93 7.51 -6.61
C PRO A 34 10.89 8.52 -7.25
N GLY A 35 10.53 9.80 -7.27
CA GLY A 35 11.39 10.86 -7.81
C GLY A 35 12.66 11.07 -6.98
N ALA A 36 12.59 10.90 -5.65
CA ALA A 36 13.77 10.92 -4.80
C ALA A 36 14.70 9.72 -5.05
N LEU A 37 14.12 8.52 -5.27
CA LEU A 37 14.89 7.32 -5.59
C LEU A 37 15.58 7.44 -6.96
N GLU A 38 14.88 7.91 -7.97
CA GLU A 38 15.45 8.14 -9.30
C GLU A 38 16.57 9.20 -9.25
N ARG A 39 16.34 10.34 -8.57
CA ARG A 39 17.31 11.43 -8.47
C ARG A 39 18.56 11.06 -7.68
N ASN A 40 18.40 10.43 -6.51
CA ASN A 40 19.51 10.21 -5.58
C ASN A 40 20.24 8.89 -5.85
N TYR A 41 19.52 7.89 -6.38
CA TYR A 41 20.06 6.54 -6.58
C TYR A 41 20.10 6.13 -8.05
N GLY A 42 19.59 6.94 -9.00
CA GLY A 42 19.58 6.58 -10.42
C GLY A 42 18.77 5.31 -10.70
N LEU A 43 17.83 4.99 -9.82
CA LEU A 43 16.94 3.84 -9.97
C LEU A 43 15.90 4.18 -11.04
N PRO A 44 15.87 3.49 -12.19
CA PRO A 44 14.87 3.74 -13.21
C PRO A 44 13.49 3.35 -12.66
N MET A 45 12.61 4.34 -12.54
CA MET A 45 11.25 4.14 -12.05
C MET A 45 10.30 3.90 -13.22
N ASP A 46 9.68 2.72 -13.25
CA ASP A 46 8.62 2.44 -14.22
C ASP A 46 7.41 3.38 -13.97
N PRO A 47 6.95 4.16 -14.96
CA PRO A 47 5.85 5.11 -14.77
C PRO A 47 4.55 4.45 -14.31
N TRP A 48 4.30 3.21 -14.70
CA TRP A 48 3.13 2.45 -14.29
C TRP A 48 3.22 2.02 -12.83
N LEU A 49 4.41 1.61 -12.37
CA LEU A 49 4.67 1.35 -10.95
C LEU A 49 4.50 2.61 -10.10
N VAL A 50 5.02 3.75 -10.56
CA VAL A 50 4.82 5.05 -9.89
C VAL A 50 3.33 5.39 -9.80
N LEU A 51 2.60 5.27 -10.91
CA LEU A 51 1.16 5.52 -10.93
C LEU A 51 0.42 4.59 -9.98
N TRP A 52 0.76 3.30 -9.96
CA TRP A 52 0.11 2.32 -9.09
C TRP A 52 0.31 2.63 -7.61
N ILE A 53 1.55 2.88 -7.19
CA ILE A 53 1.90 3.25 -5.79
C ILE A 53 1.18 4.54 -5.39
N THR A 54 1.30 5.57 -6.22
CA THR A 54 0.76 6.89 -5.90
C THR A 54 -0.77 6.94 -5.95
N ALA A 55 -1.40 6.22 -6.87
CA ALA A 55 -2.86 6.13 -6.96
C ALA A 55 -3.46 5.44 -5.74
N ALA A 56 -2.87 4.34 -5.26
CA ALA A 56 -3.37 3.64 -4.08
C ALA A 56 -3.35 4.55 -2.84
N ALA A 57 -2.19 5.15 -2.56
CA ALA A 57 -2.04 6.05 -1.41
C ALA A 57 -2.93 7.30 -1.54
N PHE A 58 -3.09 7.82 -2.76
CA PHE A 58 -3.95 8.96 -3.06
C PHE A 58 -5.43 8.65 -2.79
N LEU A 59 -5.95 7.55 -3.35
CA LEU A 59 -7.36 7.18 -3.18
C LEU A 59 -7.70 6.83 -1.72
N HIS A 60 -6.79 6.14 -1.01
CA HIS A 60 -6.93 5.88 0.42
C HIS A 60 -7.01 7.19 1.23
N SER A 61 -6.14 8.16 0.92
CA SER A 61 -6.13 9.45 1.61
C SER A 61 -7.42 10.25 1.38
N LEU A 62 -7.98 10.25 0.17
CA LEU A 62 -9.30 10.83 -0.10
C LEU A 62 -10.41 10.09 0.66
N GLY A 63 -10.34 8.76 0.70
CA GLY A 63 -11.19 7.86 1.48
C GLY A 63 -11.30 8.29 2.93
N SER A 64 -10.17 8.25 3.63
CA SER A 64 -10.05 8.60 5.04
C SER A 64 -10.45 10.05 5.37
N SER A 65 -10.42 10.95 4.38
CA SER A 65 -10.80 12.35 4.53
C SER A 65 -12.31 12.61 4.35
N GLY A 66 -13.11 11.57 4.09
CA GLY A 66 -14.57 11.64 4.09
C GLY A 66 -15.27 10.79 3.03
N LEU A 67 -14.55 10.28 2.02
CA LEU A 67 -15.18 9.47 0.97
C LEU A 67 -15.60 8.08 1.44
N TYR A 68 -14.96 7.51 2.47
CA TYR A 68 -15.41 6.25 3.08
C TYR A 68 -16.84 6.36 3.62
N VAL A 69 -17.19 7.51 4.19
CA VAL A 69 -18.55 7.76 4.71
C VAL A 69 -19.52 8.10 3.57
N SER A 70 -19.05 8.77 2.53
CA SER A 70 -19.90 9.33 1.48
C SER A 70 -20.20 8.35 0.33
N ILE A 71 -19.31 7.38 0.09
CA ILE A 71 -19.35 6.47 -1.05
C ILE A 71 -19.12 5.03 -0.53
N PRO A 72 -20.19 4.20 -0.40
CA PRO A 72 -20.12 2.91 0.29
C PRO A 72 -19.13 1.88 -0.28
N TRP A 73 -18.76 1.98 -1.56
CA TRP A 73 -17.84 1.05 -2.20
C TRP A 73 -16.39 1.57 -2.25
N TRP A 74 -16.16 2.82 -1.84
CA TRP A 74 -14.86 3.45 -1.98
C TRP A 74 -13.80 2.71 -1.18
N ASP A 75 -14.14 2.38 0.06
CA ASP A 75 -13.27 1.71 1.00
C ASP A 75 -12.81 0.33 0.48
N HIS A 76 -13.76 -0.49 0.03
CA HIS A 76 -13.51 -1.76 -0.64
C HIS A 76 -12.50 -1.67 -1.81
N VAL A 77 -12.63 -0.65 -2.67
CA VAL A 77 -11.73 -0.45 -3.81
C VAL A 77 -10.33 -0.04 -3.34
N THR A 78 -10.24 0.82 -2.33
CA THR A 78 -8.95 1.21 -1.75
C THR A 78 -8.27 0.06 -1.02
N HIS A 79 -9.02 -0.85 -0.39
CA HIS A 79 -8.48 -2.07 0.22
C HIS A 79 -7.92 -3.01 -0.85
N ALA A 80 -8.68 -3.32 -1.91
CA ALA A 80 -8.18 -4.15 -3.00
C ALA A 80 -6.92 -3.55 -3.66
N LEU A 81 -6.91 -2.23 -3.89
CA LEU A 81 -5.78 -1.55 -4.50
C LEU A 81 -4.55 -1.51 -3.57
N SER A 82 -4.74 -1.22 -2.28
CA SER A 82 -3.64 -1.21 -1.30
C SER A 82 -3.08 -2.61 -1.07
N ALA A 83 -3.94 -3.62 -0.96
CA ALA A 83 -3.54 -5.02 -0.88
C ALA A 83 -2.76 -5.48 -2.11
N SER A 84 -3.10 -4.97 -3.30
CA SER A 84 -2.32 -5.26 -4.51
C SER A 84 -0.89 -4.71 -4.41
N LEU A 85 -0.67 -3.55 -3.78
CA LEU A 85 0.69 -3.06 -3.52
C LEU A 85 1.45 -3.93 -2.53
N VAL A 86 0.79 -4.35 -1.44
CA VAL A 86 1.37 -5.28 -0.45
C VAL A 86 1.75 -6.61 -1.13
N ALA A 87 0.88 -7.12 -2.01
CA ALA A 87 1.15 -8.30 -2.81
C ALA A 87 2.36 -8.11 -3.73
N GLY A 88 2.47 -6.96 -4.40
CA GLY A 88 3.61 -6.64 -5.27
C GLY A 88 4.92 -6.54 -4.50
N ALA A 89 4.89 -5.94 -3.31
CA ALA A 89 6.03 -5.89 -2.39
C ALA A 89 6.45 -7.29 -1.93
N GLY A 90 5.48 -8.10 -1.49
CA GLY A 90 5.72 -9.50 -1.10
C GLY A 90 6.32 -10.32 -2.24
N TYR A 91 5.75 -10.23 -3.45
CA TYR A 91 6.30 -10.89 -4.64
C TYR A 91 7.74 -10.46 -4.93
N THR A 92 8.03 -9.16 -4.83
CA THR A 92 9.38 -8.62 -5.02
C THR A 92 10.37 -9.21 -4.02
N VAL A 93 9.98 -9.35 -2.75
CA VAL A 93 10.80 -10.00 -1.71
C VAL A 93 11.05 -11.47 -2.05
N ALA A 94 10.00 -12.22 -2.39
CA ALA A 94 10.14 -13.63 -2.78
C ALA A 94 11.09 -13.81 -3.97
N ARG A 95 10.97 -12.96 -5.01
CA ARG A 95 11.86 -12.98 -6.17
C ARG A 95 13.28 -12.54 -5.84
N ALA A 96 13.45 -11.58 -4.93
CA ALA A 96 14.78 -11.20 -4.48
C ALA A 96 15.49 -12.39 -3.82
N VAL A 97 14.80 -13.14 -2.96
CA VAL A 97 15.36 -14.36 -2.33
C VAL A 97 15.71 -15.41 -3.40
N ASP A 98 14.76 -15.73 -4.26
CA ASP A 98 14.90 -16.72 -5.35
C ASP A 98 16.04 -16.39 -6.33
N CYS A 99 16.29 -15.09 -6.60
CA CYS A 99 17.34 -14.65 -7.51
C CYS A 99 18.74 -14.50 -6.86
N HIS A 100 18.83 -14.39 -5.54
CA HIS A 100 20.11 -14.12 -4.84
C HIS A 100 20.61 -15.31 -4.01
N HIS A 101 19.84 -16.39 -3.91
CA HIS A 101 20.22 -17.60 -3.20
C HIS A 101 20.05 -18.82 -4.11
N ASP A 102 21.16 -19.36 -4.62
CA ASP A 102 21.16 -20.50 -5.54
C ASP A 102 20.52 -21.77 -4.93
N ASP A 103 20.52 -21.89 -3.60
CA ASP A 103 19.93 -23.01 -2.86
C ASP A 103 18.40 -22.89 -2.66
N ILE A 104 17.81 -21.74 -3.00
CA ILE A 104 16.39 -21.45 -2.77
C ILE A 104 15.71 -21.25 -4.13
N THR A 105 14.81 -22.16 -4.47
CA THR A 105 13.90 -21.99 -5.61
C THR A 105 12.48 -21.79 -5.09
N VAL A 106 11.79 -20.75 -5.56
CA VAL A 106 10.38 -20.50 -5.24
C VAL A 106 9.50 -20.83 -6.45
N PRO A 107 8.87 -22.02 -6.48
CA PRO A 107 7.97 -22.40 -7.56
C PRO A 107 6.80 -21.43 -7.72
N ARG A 108 6.27 -21.34 -8.93
CA ARG A 108 5.17 -20.45 -9.29
C ARG A 108 3.93 -20.66 -8.42
N GLU A 109 3.62 -21.91 -8.10
CA GLU A 109 2.50 -22.35 -7.27
C GLU A 109 2.70 -21.94 -5.81
N ILE A 110 3.94 -22.03 -5.31
CA ILE A 110 4.27 -21.60 -3.95
C ILE A 110 4.22 -20.08 -3.84
N ALA A 111 4.76 -19.36 -4.83
CA ALA A 111 4.68 -17.90 -4.89
C ALA A 111 3.22 -17.41 -4.89
N PHE A 112 2.33 -18.10 -5.59
CA PHE A 112 0.89 -17.79 -5.58
C PHE A 112 0.32 -17.83 -4.17
N VAL A 113 0.50 -18.95 -3.45
CA VAL A 113 -0.01 -19.10 -2.07
C VAL A 113 0.68 -18.14 -1.10
N TYR A 114 1.99 -17.97 -1.24
CA TYR A 114 2.80 -17.05 -0.44
C TYR A 114 2.26 -15.62 -0.50
N ILE A 115 1.89 -15.12 -1.69
CA ILE A 115 1.33 -13.77 -1.85
C ILE A 115 0.05 -13.61 -1.02
N PHE A 116 -0.86 -14.60 -1.06
CA PHE A 116 -2.07 -14.56 -0.23
C PHE A 116 -1.74 -14.53 1.26
N VAL A 117 -0.79 -15.36 1.70
CA VAL A 117 -0.37 -15.37 3.12
C VAL A 117 0.19 -14.00 3.53
N VAL A 118 1.06 -13.39 2.73
CA VAL A 118 1.63 -12.07 3.01
C VAL A 118 0.53 -11.00 3.09
N VAL A 119 -0.37 -10.95 2.12
CA VAL A 119 -1.44 -9.95 2.08
C VAL A 119 -2.39 -10.10 3.27
N LEU A 120 -2.83 -11.33 3.55
CA LEU A 120 -3.76 -11.57 4.66
C LEU A 120 -3.08 -11.34 6.02
N ALA A 121 -1.81 -11.73 6.18
CA ALA A 121 -1.06 -11.43 7.40
C ALA A 121 -0.89 -9.92 7.60
N PHE A 122 -0.58 -9.18 6.54
CA PHE A 122 -0.52 -7.72 6.60
C PHE A 122 -1.90 -7.11 6.93
N GLY A 123 -2.98 -7.64 6.34
CA GLY A 123 -4.35 -7.25 6.68
C GLY A 123 -4.64 -7.42 8.17
N VAL A 124 -4.28 -8.56 8.78
CA VAL A 124 -4.42 -8.75 10.23
C VAL A 124 -3.66 -7.69 11.02
N VAL A 125 -2.41 -7.39 10.65
CA VAL A 125 -1.61 -6.36 11.32
C VAL A 125 -2.25 -4.98 11.17
N TRP A 126 -2.83 -4.67 10.01
CA TRP A 126 -3.52 -3.42 9.73
C TRP A 126 -4.76 -3.24 10.64
N GLU A 127 -5.64 -4.22 10.67
CA GLU A 127 -6.85 -4.20 11.52
C GLU A 127 -6.51 -4.06 13.01
N LEU A 128 -5.44 -4.74 13.47
CA LEU A 128 -4.97 -4.63 14.85
C LEU A 128 -4.38 -3.25 15.15
N LEU A 129 -3.75 -2.61 14.16
CA LEU A 129 -3.25 -1.24 14.30
C LEU A 129 -4.43 -0.26 14.42
N GLU A 130 -5.46 -0.39 13.60
CA GLU A 130 -6.65 0.47 13.66
C GLU A 130 -7.39 0.29 14.98
N PHE A 131 -7.62 -0.95 15.40
CA PHE A 131 -8.18 -1.26 16.71
C PHE A 131 -7.34 -0.67 17.85
N GLY A 132 -6.02 -0.82 17.79
CA GLY A 132 -5.11 -0.26 18.80
C GLY A 132 -5.14 1.27 18.86
N LEU A 133 -5.32 1.94 17.71
CA LEU A 133 -5.51 3.38 17.65
C LEU A 133 -6.86 3.79 18.26
N ASP A 134 -7.94 3.05 18.03
CA ASP A 134 -9.24 3.34 18.65
C ASP A 134 -9.20 3.21 20.18
N GLU A 135 -8.50 2.20 20.71
CA GLU A 135 -8.29 2.04 22.14
C GLU A 135 -7.47 3.21 22.71
N LEU A 136 -6.43 3.65 22.00
CA LEU A 136 -5.63 4.82 22.39
C LEU A 136 -6.45 6.12 22.32
N ALA A 137 -7.28 6.28 21.29
CA ALA A 137 -8.20 7.41 21.16
C ALA A 137 -9.16 7.47 22.35
N THR A 138 -9.72 6.32 22.73
CA THR A 138 -10.61 6.19 23.89
C THR A 138 -9.90 6.54 25.20
N ALA A 139 -8.66 6.09 25.38
CA ALA A 139 -7.88 6.34 26.59
C ALA A 139 -7.39 7.79 26.73
N THR A 140 -7.09 8.47 25.62
CA THR A 140 -6.45 9.80 25.60
C THR A 140 -7.39 10.94 25.21
N GLY A 141 -8.53 10.64 24.60
CA GLY A 141 -9.44 11.62 24.00
C GLY A 141 -8.90 12.24 22.70
N LEU A 142 -7.78 11.75 22.16
CA LEU A 142 -7.19 12.26 20.92
C LEU A 142 -7.87 11.65 19.70
N ALA A 143 -8.11 12.46 18.67
CA ALA A 143 -8.61 11.98 17.38
C ALA A 143 -7.48 11.28 16.60
N MET A 144 -7.63 9.98 16.37
CA MET A 144 -6.66 9.19 15.62
C MET A 144 -6.87 9.28 14.11
N PRO A 145 -5.78 9.16 13.30
CA PRO A 145 -5.83 9.33 11.85
C PRO A 145 -6.51 8.15 11.13
N LEU A 146 -6.59 7.00 11.78
CA LEU A 146 -7.23 5.76 11.32
C LEU A 146 -8.17 5.28 12.42
N ALA A 147 -9.17 4.48 12.04
CA ALA A 147 -10.15 3.92 12.96
C ALA A 147 -10.74 2.63 12.38
N GLN A 148 -11.08 1.70 13.26
CA GLN A 148 -11.73 0.44 12.94
C GLN A 148 -13.25 0.67 12.86
N HIS A 149 -13.93 0.07 11.87
CA HIS A 149 -15.37 0.32 11.62
C HIS A 149 -16.28 -0.89 11.92
N GLY A 150 -15.85 -1.76 12.82
CA GLY A 150 -16.58 -2.94 13.28
C GLY A 150 -16.26 -4.22 12.49
N LEU A 151 -16.70 -5.37 13.01
CA LEU A 151 -16.32 -6.69 12.47
C LEU A 151 -16.74 -6.90 11.01
N ALA A 152 -17.91 -6.37 10.62
CA ALA A 152 -18.42 -6.54 9.26
C ALA A 152 -17.49 -5.87 8.23
N ASP A 153 -16.97 -4.68 8.57
CA ASP A 153 -16.04 -3.91 7.74
C ASP A 153 -14.73 -4.68 7.56
N THR A 154 -14.11 -5.08 8.67
CA THR A 154 -12.92 -5.96 8.68
C THR A 154 -13.09 -7.19 7.79
N MET A 155 -14.25 -7.86 7.84
CA MET A 155 -14.50 -9.02 6.99
C MET A 155 -14.57 -8.65 5.50
N HIS A 156 -15.17 -7.51 5.16
CA HIS A 156 -15.14 -6.99 3.80
C HIS A 156 -13.72 -6.63 3.37
N ASP A 157 -12.92 -6.02 4.24
CA ASP A 157 -11.53 -5.69 3.97
C ASP A 157 -10.72 -6.93 3.65
N PHE A 158 -10.86 -8.01 4.40
CA PHE A 158 -10.22 -9.28 4.07
C PHE A 158 -10.67 -9.85 2.72
N MET A 159 -11.95 -9.69 2.36
CA MET A 159 -12.44 -10.12 1.04
C MET A 159 -11.81 -9.30 -0.08
N TYR A 160 -11.76 -7.98 0.03
CA TYR A 160 -11.17 -7.10 -0.99
C TYR A 160 -9.65 -7.19 -1.03
N ASN A 161 -9.00 -7.40 0.13
CA ASN A 161 -7.58 -7.71 0.22
C ASN A 161 -7.26 -9.00 -0.54
N SER A 162 -8.10 -10.03 -0.41
CA SER A 162 -7.97 -11.28 -1.17
C SER A 162 -8.11 -11.07 -2.68
N LEU A 163 -8.98 -10.15 -3.12
CA LEU A 163 -9.10 -9.77 -4.53
C LEU A 163 -7.83 -9.07 -5.03
N GLY A 164 -7.27 -8.14 -4.25
CA GLY A 164 -5.99 -7.50 -4.56
C GLY A 164 -4.84 -8.50 -4.66
N ALA A 165 -4.78 -9.46 -3.71
CA ALA A 165 -3.83 -10.56 -3.73
C ALA A 165 -4.00 -11.43 -4.98
N LEU A 166 -5.23 -11.79 -5.34
CA LEU A 166 -5.52 -12.62 -6.52
C LEU A 166 -5.04 -11.95 -7.82
N VAL A 167 -5.34 -10.66 -7.98
CA VAL A 167 -4.90 -9.90 -9.16
C VAL A 167 -3.39 -9.98 -9.30
N VAL A 168 -2.62 -9.74 -8.23
CA VAL A 168 -1.16 -9.77 -8.31
C VAL A 168 -0.61 -11.19 -8.39
N ALA A 169 -1.20 -12.16 -7.70
CA ALA A 169 -0.75 -13.55 -7.76
C ALA A 169 -0.92 -14.15 -9.18
N VAL A 170 -1.98 -13.75 -9.90
CA VAL A 170 -2.23 -14.18 -11.28
C VAL A 170 -1.43 -13.35 -12.29
N PHE A 171 -1.50 -12.02 -12.21
CA PHE A 171 -0.95 -11.11 -13.23
C PHE A 171 0.46 -10.59 -12.90
N GLY A 172 0.79 -10.43 -11.63
CA GLY A 172 2.08 -9.93 -11.16
C GLY A 172 3.25 -10.83 -11.57
N GLN A 173 3.04 -12.14 -11.67
CA GLN A 173 4.07 -13.06 -12.19
C GLN A 173 4.43 -12.80 -13.66
N ALA A 174 3.58 -12.14 -14.43
CA ALA A 174 3.86 -11.81 -15.83
C ALA A 174 4.54 -10.44 -16.02
N HIS A 175 4.42 -9.52 -15.07
CA HIS A 175 4.85 -8.11 -15.26
C HIS A 175 5.82 -7.58 -14.18
N LEU A 176 5.87 -8.18 -12.99
CA LEU A 176 6.76 -7.73 -11.90
C LEU A 176 8.14 -8.41 -11.93
N THR A 177 8.32 -9.46 -12.73
CA THR A 177 9.64 -10.05 -13.02
C THR A 177 10.62 -9.00 -13.54
N GLY A 178 10.18 -8.14 -14.47
CA GLY A 178 11.01 -7.09 -15.05
C GLY A 178 11.49 -6.06 -14.02
N VAL A 179 10.64 -5.67 -13.06
CA VAL A 179 11.02 -4.71 -12.00
C VAL A 179 12.09 -5.33 -11.08
N ALA A 180 11.89 -6.58 -10.65
CA ALA A 180 12.86 -7.27 -9.80
C ALA A 180 14.22 -7.45 -10.50
N GLU A 181 14.21 -7.81 -11.79
CA GLU A 181 15.42 -7.94 -12.61
C GLU A 181 16.15 -6.61 -12.80
N VAL A 182 15.42 -5.51 -13.02
CA VAL A 182 15.98 -4.16 -13.14
C VAL A 182 16.65 -3.73 -11.83
N VAL A 183 16.01 -3.94 -10.68
CA VAL A 183 16.59 -3.62 -9.37
C VAL A 183 17.85 -4.46 -9.12
N ALA A 184 17.81 -5.76 -9.43
CA ALA A 184 18.96 -6.65 -9.28
C ALA A 184 20.13 -6.30 -10.23
N ALA A 185 19.83 -5.86 -11.46
CA ALA A 185 20.84 -5.40 -12.41
C ALA A 185 21.48 -4.08 -11.98
N TRP A 186 20.67 -3.12 -11.51
CA TRP A 186 21.14 -1.85 -10.95
C TRP A 186 22.03 -2.07 -9.71
N TRP A 187 21.67 -3.00 -8.83
CA TRP A 187 22.49 -3.32 -7.66
C TRP A 187 23.87 -3.86 -8.06
N ARG A 188 23.89 -4.79 -9.03
CA ARG A 188 25.14 -5.39 -9.53
C ARG A 188 26.05 -4.39 -10.27
N SER A 189 25.51 -3.35 -10.91
CA SER A 189 26.34 -2.34 -11.59
C SER A 189 27.03 -1.36 -10.63
N ARG A 190 26.71 -1.41 -9.34
CA ARG A 190 27.30 -0.58 -8.28
C ARG A 190 28.27 -1.33 -7.36
N GLN A 191 28.47 -2.63 -7.56
CA GLN A 191 29.55 -3.41 -6.95
C GLN A 191 30.80 -3.34 -7.82
#